data_AF-A0A0T6ZDA9-F1
#
_entry.id   AF-A0A0T6ZDA9-F1
#
_cell.length_a   1.000
_cell.length_b   1.000
_cell.length_c   1.000
_cell.angle_alpha   90.00
_cell.angle_beta   90.00
_cell.angle_gamma   90.00
#
_symmetry.space_group_name_H-M   'P 1'
#
loop_
_entity.id
_entity.type
_entity.pdbx_description
1 polymer ?
#
loop_
_entity_poly.entity_id
_entity_poly.type
_entity_poly.pdbx_seq_one_letter_code
_entity_poly.pdbx_strand_id
1 'polypeptide(L)' 'MRLYQYGRRVECDRSYTIYHVFTGVPAKIGSWTMTGLSQKNAARALRTLNTP' A
#
# COMPACT_ATOMS: atom_id res chain seq x y z
N MET A 1 6.07 -10.87 -17.15
CA MET A 1 6.65 -9.95 -16.14
C MET A 1 5.51 -9.45 -15.26
N ARG A 2 5.31 -10.02 -14.07
CA ARG A 2 4.20 -9.61 -13.18
C ARG A 2 4.68 -8.37 -12.42
N LEU A 3 4.28 -7.20 -12.91
CA LEU A 3 4.72 -5.93 -12.33
C LEU A 3 4.11 -5.80 -10.94
N TYR A 4 4.94 -5.53 -9.93
CA TYR A 4 4.48 -5.12 -8.61
C TYR A 4 3.57 -3.89 -8.78
N GLN A 5 2.26 -4.08 -8.63
CA GLN A 5 1.27 -3.03 -8.89
C GLN A 5 1.18 -2.02 -7.75
N TYR A 6 1.69 -2.39 -6.56
CA TYR A 6 1.55 -1.60 -5.35
C TYR A 6 2.90 -1.29 -4.73
N GLY A 7 3.09 -0.02 -4.36
CA GLY A 7 4.22 0.50 -3.60
C GLY A 7 3.79 1.06 -2.25
N ARG A 8 4.75 1.48 -1.42
CA ARG A 8 4.48 2.17 -0.15
C ARG A 8 5.22 3.50 -0.09
N ARG A 9 4.65 4.50 0.59
CA ARG A 9 5.32 5.75 0.96
C ARG A 9 5.11 6.05 2.44
N VAL A 10 6.01 6.85 3.00
CA VAL A 10 5.92 7.36 4.37
C VAL A 10 5.32 8.77 4.29
N GLU A 11 4.29 9.01 5.09
CA GLU A 11 3.64 10.31 5.21
C GLU A 11 4.30 11.15 6.32
N CYS A 12 3.97 12.45 6.39
CA CYS A 12 4.60 13.38 7.36
C CYS A 12 4.38 12.99 8.83
N ASP A 13 3.26 12.34 9.14
CA ASP A 13 2.92 11.81 10.47
C ASP A 13 3.62 10.47 10.79
N ARG A 14 4.55 10.03 9.93
CA ARG A 14 5.24 8.73 9.98
C ARG A 14 4.33 7.52 9.77
N SER A 15 3.09 7.74 9.35
CA SER A 15 2.24 6.67 8.87
C SER A 15 2.65 6.25 7.46
N TYR A 16 2.11 5.11 7.03
CA TYR A 16 2.39 4.55 5.72
C TYR A 16 1.13 4.50 4.88
N THR A 17 1.28 4.84 3.61
CA THR A 17 0.24 4.67 2.59
C THR A 17 0.71 3.65 1.55
N ILE A 18 -0.12 2.67 1.25
CA ILE A 18 0.05 1.80 0.09
C ILE A 18 -0.68 2.42 -1.09
N TYR A 19 -0.02 2.52 -2.23
CA TYR A 19 -0.59 3.14 -3.43
C TYR A 19 -0.30 2.29 -4.67
N HIS A 20 -1.14 2.44 -5.69
CA HIS A 20 -0.91 1.79 -6.97
C HIS A 20 0.16 2.55 -7.75
N VAL A 21 1.24 1.89 -8.17
CA VAL A 21 2.46 2.54 -8.68
C VAL A 21 2.24 3.32 -9.99
N PHE A 22 1.23 2.95 -10.78
CA PHE A 22 0.91 3.63 -12.03
C PHE A 22 -0.01 4.84 -11.86
N THR A 23 -0.89 4.83 -10.85
CA THR A 23 -1.91 5.88 -10.70
C THR A 23 -1.65 6.78 -9.49
N GLY A 24 -0.80 6.36 -8.56
CA GLY A 24 -0.55 7.05 -7.29
C GLY A 24 -1.73 7.01 -6.31
N VAL A 25 -2.86 6.41 -6.70
CA VAL A 25 -4.07 6.34 -5.88
C VAL A 25 -3.84 5.36 -4.72
N PRO A 26 -4.28 5.70 -3.49
CA PRO A 26 -4.22 4.77 -2.37
C PRO A 26 -4.93 3.45 -2.67
N ALA A 27 -4.28 2.35 -2.33
CA ALA A 27 -4.84 1.01 -2.49
C ALA A 27 -6.07 0.84 -1.58
N LYS A 28 -7.00 -0.01 -2.00
CA LYS A 28 -8.18 -0.39 -1.21
C LYS A 28 -8.24 -1.90 -1.08
N ILE A 29 -8.53 -2.38 0.12
CA ILE A 29 -8.84 -3.79 0.39
C ILE A 29 -10.24 -3.81 1.01
N GLY A 30 -11.22 -4.33 0.25
CA GLY A 30 -12.63 -4.19 0.61
C GLY A 30 -13.04 -2.73 0.74
N SER A 31 -13.60 -2.34 1.89
CA SER A 31 -13.97 -0.96 2.21
C SER A 31 -12.83 -0.13 2.83
N TRP A 32 -11.68 -0.74 3.11
CA TRP A 32 -10.57 -0.06 3.80
C TRP A 32 -9.60 0.56 2.82
N THR A 33 -9.33 1.86 3.01
CA THR A 33 -8.27 2.57 2.30
C THR A 33 -6.95 2.36 3.03
N MET A 34 -5.91 1.98 2.29
CA MET A 34 -4.59 1.61 2.84
C MET A 34 -3.73 2.84 3.17
N THR A 35 -4.26 3.75 3.97
CA THR A 35 -3.64 4.98 4.46
C THR A 35 -3.52 4.93 5.98
N GLY A 36 -2.62 5.73 6.57
CA GLY A 36 -2.51 5.81 8.04
C GLY A 36 -1.99 4.53 8.69
N LEU A 37 -1.30 3.67 7.93
CA LEU A 37 -0.87 2.36 8.41
C LEU A 37 0.39 2.47 9.28
N SER A 38 0.48 1.58 10.28
CA SER A 38 1.76 1.31 10.92
C SER A 38 2.71 0.59 9.94
N GLN A 39 4.02 0.71 10.16
CA GLN A 39 5.03 0.06 9.32
C GLN A 39 4.79 -1.46 9.14
N LYS A 40 4.41 -2.15 10.23
CA LYS A 40 4.10 -3.59 10.22
C LYS A 40 2.89 -3.91 9.36
N ASN A 41 1.82 -3.11 9.48
CA ASN A 41 0.60 -3.29 8.71
C ASN A 41 0.84 -2.98 7.22
N ALA A 42 1.57 -1.92 6.91
CA ALA A 42 1.95 -1.57 5.55
C ALA A 42 2.78 -2.68 4.89
N ALA A 43 3.76 -3.26 5.59
CA ALA A 43 4.55 -4.37 5.06
C ALA A 43 3.71 -5.62 4.79
N ARG A 44 2.72 -5.91 5.65
CA ARG A 44 1.79 -7.03 5.46
C ARG A 44 0.88 -6.78 4.25
N ALA A 45 0.25 -5.61 4.18
CA ALA A 45 -0.64 -5.23 3.09
C ALA A 45 0.08 -5.23 1.73
N LEU A 46 1.31 -4.70 1.68
CA LEU A 46 2.12 -4.68 0.48
C LEU A 46 2.45 -6.08 -0.05
N ARG A 47 2.70 -7.05 0.85
CA ARG A 47 2.86 -8.46 0.46
C ARG A 47 1.56 -9.02 -0.08
N THR A 48 0.46 -8.89 0.66
CA THR A 48 -0.86 -9.39 0.24
C THR A 48 -1.29 -8.84 -1.13
N LEU A 49 -1.08 -7.54 -1.38
CA LEU A 49 -1.48 -6.87 -2.62
C LEU A 49 -0.61 -7.20 -3.83
N ASN A 50 0.62 -7.66 -3.60
CA ASN A 50 1.54 -8.04 -4.67
C ASN A 50 1.68 -9.57 -4.82
N THR A 51 0.94 -10.36 -4.04
CA THR A 51 0.86 -11.81 -4.22
C THR A 51 -0.10 -12.14 -5.37
N PRO A 52 0.30 -13.05 -6.29
CA PRO A 52 -0.51 -13.64 -7.36
C PRO A 52 -1.93 -14.08 -7.06
#